data_AF-A0A7W1PJ11-F1
#
_entry.id   AF-A0A7W1PJ11-F1
#
_cell.length_a   1.000
_cell.length_b   1.000
_cell.length_c   1.000
_cell.angle_alpha   90.00
_cell.angle_beta   90.00
_cell.angle_gamma   90.00
#
_symmetry.space_group_name_H-M   'P 1'
#
loop_
_entity.id
_entity.type
_entity.pdbx_description
1 polymer ?
#
loop_
_entity_poly.entity_id
_entity_poly.type
_entity_poly.pdbx_seq_one_letter_code
_entity_poly.pdbx_strand_id
1 'polypeptide(L)' 'MPTTTKQAPAAAASDPFVPRHIGPRDGDIADMLAALGHDSLDAFIDSVVPESIRLRRPLAIHGGRGESET' A
#
# COMPACT_ATOMS: atom_id res chain seq x y z
N MET A 1 24.61 -9.49 -8.30
CA MET A 1 23.26 -10.08 -8.18
C MET A 1 22.51 -9.27 -7.14
N PRO A 2 21.52 -8.42 -7.50
CA PRO A 2 20.70 -7.79 -6.49
C PRO A 2 19.73 -8.84 -5.95
N THR A 3 19.83 -9.12 -4.65
CA THR A 3 18.95 -10.04 -3.93
C THR A 3 17.56 -9.41 -3.87
N THR A 4 16.61 -9.98 -4.61
CA THR A 4 15.18 -9.71 -4.45
C THR A 4 14.76 -10.16 -3.05
N THR A 5 14.63 -9.22 -2.11
CA THR A 5 13.94 -9.49 -0.85
C THR A 5 12.45 -9.63 -1.15
N LYS A 6 12.01 -10.88 -1.32
CA LYS A 6 10.60 -11.29 -1.35
C LYS A 6 9.94 -10.79 -0.07
N GLN A 7 8.99 -9.87 -0.19
CA GLN A 7 8.13 -9.45 0.90
C GLN A 7 7.42 -10.71 1.42
N ALA A 8 7.77 -11.14 2.63
CA ALA A 8 7.04 -12.19 3.30
C ALA A 8 5.59 -11.69 3.48
N PRO A 9 4.58 -12.52 3.17
CA PRO A 9 3.22 -12.15 3.53
C PRO A 9 3.25 -11.95 5.05
N ALA A 10 2.73 -10.81 5.51
CA ALA A 10 2.28 -10.73 6.89
C ALA A 10 1.43 -11.99 7.09
N ALA A 11 1.73 -12.80 8.11
CA ALA A 11 0.91 -13.95 8.44
C ALA A 11 -0.54 -13.48 8.33
N ALA A 12 -1.32 -14.11 7.43
CA ALA A 12 -2.66 -13.64 7.13
C ALA A 12 -3.46 -13.77 8.41
N ALA A 13 -3.46 -12.71 9.21
CA ALA A 13 -4.27 -12.63 10.40
C ALA A 13 -5.68 -12.93 9.94
N SER A 14 -6.37 -13.83 10.64
CA SER A 14 -7.71 -14.26 10.23
C SER A 14 -8.71 -13.10 10.17
N ASP A 15 -8.32 -11.95 10.71
CA ASP A 15 -9.06 -10.69 10.84
C ASP A 15 -8.15 -9.49 10.48
N PRO A 16 -7.95 -9.19 9.19
CA PRO A 16 -7.04 -8.13 8.75
C PRO A 16 -7.63 -6.73 8.99
N PHE A 17 -6.88 -5.87 9.67
CA PHE A 17 -7.31 -4.49 10.01
C PHE A 17 -7.42 -3.55 8.79
N VAL A 18 -6.53 -3.69 7.80
CA VAL A 18 -6.43 -2.77 6.64
C VAL A 18 -7.77 -2.56 5.90
N PRO A 19 -8.52 -3.60 5.47
CA PRO A 19 -9.78 -3.41 4.76
C PRO A 19 -10.92 -2.85 5.63
N ARG A 20 -10.77 -2.80 6.96
CA ARG A 20 -11.70 -2.16 7.90
C ARG A 20 -11.35 -0.68 8.11
N HIS A 21 -10.06 -0.36 8.02
CA HIS A 21 -9.52 0.99 8.20
C HIS A 21 -9.58 1.84 6.93
N ILE A 22 -9.27 1.25 5.78
CA ILE A 22 -9.28 1.93 4.48
C ILE A 22 -10.65 1.70 3.84
N GLY A 23 -11.42 2.79 3.72
CA GLY A 23 -12.78 2.77 3.19
C GLY A 23 -12.88 2.42 1.70
N PRO A 24 -12.15 3.12 0.81
CA PRO A 24 -12.22 2.89 -0.63
C PRO A 24 -11.92 1.43 -1.01
N ARG A 25 -12.81 0.85 -1.82
CA ARG A 25 -12.60 -0.46 -2.46
C ARG A 25 -11.98 -0.27 -3.84
N ASP A 26 -11.56 -1.37 -4.45
CA ASP A 26 -10.86 -1.33 -5.74
C ASP A 26 -11.62 -0.54 -6.82
N GLY A 27 -12.96 -0.65 -6.84
CA GLY A 27 -13.81 0.15 -7.74
C GLY A 27 -13.78 1.65 -7.42
N ASP A 28 -13.93 2.02 -6.14
CA ASP A 28 -13.87 3.43 -5.70
C ASP A 28 -12.51 4.04 -6.04
N ILE A 29 -11.42 3.28 -5.82
CA ILE A 29 -10.05 3.71 -6.12
C ILE A 29 -9.88 3.95 -7.63
N ALA A 30 -10.41 3.04 -8.47
CA ALA A 30 -10.35 3.21 -9.92
C ALA A 30 -11.12 4.45 -10.38
N ASP A 31 -12.33 4.68 -9.86
CA ASP A 31 -13.15 5.86 -10.19
C ASP A 31 -12.47 7.16 -9.76
N MET A 32 -11.88 7.18 -8.57
CA MET A 32 -11.13 8.33 -8.06
C MET A 32 -9.87 8.61 -8.90
N LEU A 33 -9.11 7.58 -9.26
CA LEU A 33 -7.91 7.74 -10.09
C LEU A 33 -8.27 8.21 -11.50
N ALA A 34 -9.35 7.72 -12.09
CA ALA A 34 -9.86 8.18 -13.37
C ALA A 34 -10.26 9.67 -13.33
N ALA A 35 -10.93 10.10 -12.26
CA ALA A 35 -11.26 11.52 -12.07
C ALA A 35 -10.02 12.42 -11.96
N LEU A 36 -8.91 11.90 -11.44
CA LEU A 36 -7.63 12.59 -11.34
C LEU A 36 -6.74 12.43 -12.58
N GLY A 37 -7.11 11.58 -13.55
CA GLY A 37 -6.33 11.31 -14.75
C GLY A 37 -5.09 10.44 -14.54
N HIS A 38 -5.13 9.50 -13.59
CA HIS A 38 -4.04 8.58 -13.30
C HIS A 38 -4.45 7.12 -13.51
N ASP A 39 -3.53 6.31 -14.04
CA ASP A 39 -3.78 4.88 -14.33
C ASP A 39 -3.57 3.97 -13.11
N SER A 40 -2.86 4.46 -12.09
CA SER A 40 -2.55 3.70 -10.88
C SER A 40 -2.22 4.60 -9.70
N LEU A 41 -2.30 4.01 -8.50
CA LEU A 41 -1.90 4.70 -7.27
C LEU A 41 -0.40 5.04 -7.28
N ASP A 42 0.44 4.19 -7.85
CA ASP A 42 1.88 4.45 -7.99
C ASP A 42 2.15 5.66 -8.89
N ALA A 43 1.47 5.74 -10.05
CA ALA A 43 1.59 6.87 -10.97
C ALA A 43 1.10 8.18 -10.34
N PHE A 44 0.04 8.12 -9.53
CA PHE A 44 -0.42 9.26 -8.74
C PHE A 44 0.60 9.68 -7.67
N ILE A 45 1.21 8.73 -6.94
CA ILE A 45 2.23 9.06 -5.93
C ILE A 45 3.47 9.67 -6.60
N ASP A 46 3.91 9.15 -7.75
CA ASP A 46 5.04 9.68 -8.51
C ASP A 46 4.79 11.12 -9.00
N SER A 47 3.54 11.49 -9.30
CA SER A 47 3.20 12.86 -9.73
C SER A 47 3.14 13.86 -8.57
N VAL A 48 2.83 13.39 -7.35
CA VAL A 48 2.61 14.24 -6.17
C VAL A 48 3.85 14.37 -5.29
N VAL A 49 4.62 13.29 -5.12
CA VAL A 49 5.77 13.26 -4.20
C VAL A 49 7.07 13.48 -4.98
N PRO A 50 7.83 14.56 -4.72
CA PRO A 50 9.11 14.76 -5.38
C PRO A 50 10.07 13.59 -5.14
N GLU A 51 10.70 13.14 -6.22
CA GLU A 51 11.57 11.96 -6.20
C GLU A 51 12.71 12.04 -5.18
N SER A 52 13.27 13.24 -4.99
CA SER A 52 14.40 13.47 -4.08
C SER A 52 14.08 13.16 -2.61
N ILE A 53 12.81 13.09 -2.23
CA ILE A 53 12.37 12.81 -0.86
C ILE A 53 11.57 11.50 -0.75
N ARG A 54 11.31 10.79 -1.85
CA ARG A 54 10.53 9.54 -1.83
C ARG A 54 11.40 8.37 -1.34
N LEU A 55 10.92 7.65 -0.33
CA LEU A 55 11.60 6.44 0.15
C LEU A 55 11.32 5.26 -0.79
N ARG A 56 12.33 4.81 -1.56
CA ARG A 56 12.22 3.67 -2.50
C ARG A 56 12.46 2.28 -1.86
N ARG A 57 12.24 2.17 -0.55
CA ARG A 57 12.31 0.90 0.18
C ARG A 57 11.13 0.78 1.13
N PRO A 58 10.64 -0.44 1.41
CA PRO A 58 9.65 -0.66 2.45
C PRO A 58 10.15 -0.14 3.81
N LEU A 59 9.18 0.19 4.68
CA LEU A 59 9.47 0.52 6.06
C LEU A 59 10.05 -0.71 6.79
N ALA A 60 11.07 -0.48 7.62
CA ALA A 60 11.69 -1.51 8.43
C ALA A 60 10.91 -1.69 9.74
N ILE A 61 9.66 -2.17 9.63
CA ILE A 61 8.76 -2.43 10.74
C ILE A 61 8.32 -3.89 10.75
N HIS A 62 7.81 -4.36 11.89
CA HIS A 62 7.21 -5.69 12.00
C HIS A 62 5.96 -5.80 11.11
N GLY A 63 5.57 -7.03 10.78
CA GLY A 63 4.33 -7.27 10.06
C GLY A 63 3.11 -6.76 10.84
N GLY A 64 2.06 -6.35 10.11
CA GLY A 64 0.81 -5.93 10.74
C GLY A 64 0.19 -7.05 11.58
N ARG A 65 -0.48 -6.67 12.67
CA ARG A 65 -1.28 -7.58 13.52
C ARG A 65 -2.73 -7.62 13.05
N GLY A 66 -3.47 -8.68 13.40
CA GLY A 66 -4.92 -8.72 13.22
C GLY A 66 -5.64 -7.68 14.09
N GLU A 67 -6.87 -7.30 13.71
CA GLU A 67 -7.71 -6.37 14.51
C GLU A 67 -7.94 -6.92 15.93
N SER A 68 -8.24 -8.22 16.03
CA SER A 68 -8.43 -8.94 17.30
C SER A 68 -7.16 -9.15 18.15
N GLU A 69 -5.97 -8.82 17.64
CA GLU A 69 -4.66 -9.02 18.29
C GLU A 69 -4.02 -7.70 18.77
N THR A 70 -4.79 -6.61 18.78
CA THR A 70 -4.30 -5.24 19.07
C THR A 70 -3.94 -5.01 20.53
#